data_AF-A0A811UEP4-F1
#
_entry.id   AF-A0A811UEP4-F1
#
_cell.length_a   1.000
_cell.length_b   1.000
_cell.length_c   1.000
_cell.angle_alpha   90.00
_cell.angle_beta   90.00
_cell.angle_gamma   90.00
#
_symmetry.space_group_name_H-M   'P 1'
#
loop_
_entity.id
_entity.type
_entity.pdbx_description
1 polymer ?
#
loop_
_entity_poly.entity_id
_entity_poly.type
_entity_poly.pdbx_seq_one_letter_code
_entity_poly.pdbx_strand_id
1 'polypeptide(L)'
;MLREKDVSAFSTWEKELHKIVFDPRYLLLTSKERKQVFEKYVKDRAEEERKEKRNKMRQKREDFRKLMEDAKLHGKSSFSDFCQRYGKDDRYKAIEKVRERESLFNEYIVDVRRREKEEKILKKEQIRKDFIEMLRERSDMDRHTRWHDIKKKFDADPRYRAVESSNYREEYFQDYMRIMKEEKRKQREQKDREREKEREKERERDRDRDRDRDRKSDRKRGRSDRSRSRSRDRDRERNEKDKGKDREKEKDKEREKDKEREKDKDKDKRKDEEAEKDKDKEKNGDSKRKHDESDEEGEHHDDEDGPTNSEDDEAERLQKEREKQLRAEQSIREREKEVQRTLAGHLRDRDKEREHHKRDEAIGHFNALLTDLVRNPDLTWKEVKRQLRKDSRWELIETLDRDDREKIFNEHIDTLMKRKREKFREMLDELSTLELTSSWKDIKKLIKDDPRYLKYNNSDKCEREFRDYIKDKTLAAKTALRELLLECKLITHKSSEIVNENPNHLKDIQDILKNDKRYLILDHMEEERITIIVNYLEELHKRGPPPPPTASESTRRNK
;
A
#
# COMPACT_ATOMS: atom_id res chain seq x y z
N MET A 1 -16.01 -5.95 40.51
CA MET A 1 -15.60 -7.00 41.47
C MET A 1 -14.14 -7.44 41.31
N LEU A 2 -13.74 -8.24 40.29
CA LEU A 2 -12.35 -8.72 40.15
C LEU A 2 -11.31 -7.57 40.14
N ARG A 3 -11.65 -6.46 39.49
CA ARG A 3 -10.86 -5.22 39.47
C ARG A 3 -10.88 -4.44 40.79
N GLU A 4 -11.97 -4.51 41.56
CA GLU A 4 -12.14 -3.81 42.85
C GLU A 4 -11.48 -4.55 44.01
N LYS A 5 -11.30 -5.87 43.88
CA LYS A 5 -10.69 -6.75 44.88
C LYS A 5 -9.19 -6.97 44.62
N ASP A 6 -8.58 -6.19 43.73
CA ASP A 6 -7.17 -6.27 43.33
C ASP A 6 -6.69 -7.70 43.09
N VAL A 7 -7.49 -8.45 42.31
CA VAL A 7 -7.14 -9.79 41.88
C VAL A 7 -5.99 -9.69 40.89
N SER A 8 -4.86 -10.33 41.22
CA SER A 8 -3.65 -10.27 40.40
C SER A 8 -3.79 -11.10 39.12
N ALA A 9 -3.45 -10.50 37.98
CA ALA A 9 -3.42 -11.17 36.68
C ALA A 9 -2.25 -12.15 36.49
N PHE A 10 -1.34 -12.24 37.46
CA PHE A 10 -0.20 -13.18 37.43
C PHE A 10 -0.29 -14.28 38.50
N SER A 11 -1.38 -14.30 39.26
CA SER A 11 -1.62 -15.26 40.34
C SER A 11 -2.62 -16.34 39.90
N THR A 12 -2.61 -17.50 40.57
CA THR A 12 -3.50 -18.62 40.23
C THR A 12 -4.90 -18.44 40.80
N TRP A 13 -5.91 -19.02 40.15
CA TRP A 13 -7.32 -18.98 40.59
C TRP A 13 -7.47 -19.33 42.08
N GLU A 14 -6.85 -20.42 42.52
CA GLU A 14 -6.92 -20.91 43.90
C GLU A 14 -6.32 -19.91 44.90
N LYS A 15 -5.27 -19.19 44.51
CA LYS A 15 -4.61 -18.20 45.37
C LYS A 15 -5.40 -16.91 45.49
N GLU A 16 -6.13 -16.49 44.45
CA GLU A 16 -6.94 -15.27 44.49
C GLU A 16 -8.39 -15.53 44.93
N LEU A 17 -8.81 -16.80 45.01
CA LEU A 17 -10.17 -17.21 45.34
C LEU A 17 -10.65 -16.62 46.66
N HIS A 18 -9.82 -16.64 47.70
CA HIS A 18 -10.17 -16.13 49.03
C HIS A 18 -10.54 -14.63 49.03
N LYS A 19 -10.08 -13.85 48.05
CA LYS A 19 -10.40 -12.40 47.92
C LYS A 19 -11.78 -12.13 47.34
N ILE A 20 -12.37 -13.12 46.65
CA ILE A 20 -13.60 -12.97 45.87
C ILE A 20 -14.76 -13.83 46.37
N VAL A 21 -14.50 -14.92 47.09
CA VAL A 21 -15.54 -15.85 47.61
C VAL A 21 -16.53 -15.19 48.56
N PHE A 22 -16.13 -14.14 49.26
CA PHE A 22 -16.99 -13.42 50.21
C PHE A 22 -17.76 -12.25 49.57
N ASP A 23 -17.55 -11.96 48.28
CA ASP A 23 -18.30 -10.91 47.59
C ASP A 23 -19.69 -11.43 47.16
N PRO A 24 -20.80 -10.75 47.45
CA PRO A 24 -22.15 -11.19 47.08
C PRO A 24 -22.30 -11.48 45.58
N ARG A 25 -21.54 -10.78 44.73
CA ARG A 25 -21.56 -10.94 43.26
C ARG A 25 -20.89 -12.24 42.81
N TYR A 26 -20.14 -12.93 43.69
CA TYR A 26 -19.51 -14.21 43.41
C TYR A 26 -20.56 -15.32 43.19
N LEU A 27 -21.66 -15.29 43.94
CA LEU A 27 -22.71 -16.29 43.86
C LEU A 27 -23.59 -16.17 42.60
N LEU A 28 -23.53 -15.04 41.88
CA LEU A 28 -24.35 -14.76 40.69
C LEU A 28 -23.96 -15.57 39.46
N LEU A 29 -22.76 -16.14 39.43
CA LEU A 29 -22.24 -16.93 38.32
C LEU A 29 -22.12 -18.41 38.71
N THR A 30 -22.24 -19.33 37.75
CA THR A 30 -21.97 -20.75 37.99
C THR A 30 -20.47 -21.02 38.15
N SER A 31 -20.07 -22.17 38.71
CA SER A 31 -18.65 -22.51 38.90
C SER A 31 -17.84 -22.48 37.59
N LYS A 32 -18.47 -22.83 36.46
CA LYS A 32 -17.83 -22.80 35.13
C LYS A 32 -17.66 -21.37 34.62
N GLU A 33 -18.70 -20.54 34.77
CA GLU A 33 -18.67 -19.13 34.36
C GLU A 33 -17.72 -18.30 35.22
N ARG A 34 -17.63 -18.57 36.53
CA ARG A 34 -16.67 -17.92 37.44
C ARG A 34 -15.23 -18.11 36.96
N LYS A 35 -14.86 -19.34 36.60
CA LYS A 35 -13.52 -19.66 36.09
C LYS A 35 -13.27 -19.01 34.72
N GLN A 36 -14.25 -19.02 33.82
CA GLN A 36 -14.16 -18.36 32.51
C GLN A 36 -13.99 -16.84 32.61
N VAL A 37 -14.79 -16.18 33.46
CA VAL A 37 -14.70 -14.73 33.69
C VAL A 37 -13.37 -14.35 34.34
N PHE A 38 -12.85 -15.18 35.24
CA PHE A 38 -11.53 -14.98 35.83
C PHE A 38 -10.40 -15.16 34.81
N GLU A 39 -10.41 -16.24 34.02
CA GLU A 39 -9.41 -16.46 32.97
C GLU A 39 -9.43 -15.33 31.94
N LYS A 40 -10.62 -14.85 31.55
CA LYS A 40 -10.78 -13.69 30.69
C LYS A 40 -10.23 -12.42 31.35
N TYR A 41 -10.56 -12.15 32.61
CA TYR A 41 -10.05 -11.00 33.34
C TYR A 41 -8.53 -11.01 33.50
N VAL A 42 -7.95 -12.17 33.81
CA VAL A 42 -6.50 -12.38 33.88
C VAL A 42 -5.84 -12.08 32.53
N LYS A 43 -6.41 -12.60 31.44
CA LYS A 43 -5.93 -12.33 30.08
C LYS A 43 -6.03 -10.84 29.73
N ASP A 44 -7.19 -10.24 29.93
CA ASP A 44 -7.47 -8.83 29.62
C ASP A 44 -6.58 -7.90 30.44
N ARG A 45 -6.38 -8.17 31.74
CA ARG A 45 -5.48 -7.36 32.60
C ARG A 45 -4.01 -7.51 32.24
N ALA A 46 -3.55 -8.74 31.98
CA ALA A 46 -2.17 -8.98 31.56
C ALA A 46 -1.89 -8.37 30.17
N GLU A 47 -2.91 -8.22 29.32
CA GLU A 47 -2.83 -7.51 28.05
C GLU A 47 -2.88 -5.99 28.24
N GLU A 48 -3.76 -5.49 29.11
CA GLU A 48 -3.90 -4.08 29.47
C GLU A 48 -2.61 -3.51 30.07
N GLU A 49 -1.98 -4.20 31.03
CA GLU A 49 -0.68 -3.78 31.59
C GLU A 49 0.45 -3.79 30.54
N ARG A 50 0.47 -4.81 29.66
CA ARG A 50 1.44 -4.84 28.55
C ARG A 50 1.18 -3.71 27.57
N LYS A 51 -0.09 -3.37 27.30
CA LYS A 51 -0.50 -2.29 26.41
C LYS A 51 -0.19 -0.93 27.03
N GLU A 52 -0.41 -0.72 28.32
CA GLU A 52 -0.02 0.50 29.04
C GLU A 52 1.50 0.69 29.06
N LYS A 53 2.27 -0.38 29.33
CA LYS A 53 3.73 -0.33 29.25
C LYS A 53 4.21 0.03 27.83
N ARG A 54 3.61 -0.57 26.79
CA ARG A 54 3.90 -0.23 25.38
C ARG A 54 3.49 1.21 25.04
N ASN A 55 2.31 1.67 25.47
CA ASN A 55 1.82 3.02 25.23
C ASN A 55 2.70 4.06 25.93
N LYS A 56 3.12 3.83 27.16
CA LYS A 56 4.04 4.72 27.89
C LYS A 56 5.41 4.81 27.19
N MET A 57 5.93 3.69 26.69
CA MET A 57 7.16 3.68 25.89
C MET A 57 6.97 4.39 24.53
N ARG A 58 5.80 4.23 23.89
CA ARG A 58 5.47 4.94 22.65
C ARG A 58 5.37 6.45 22.89
N GLN A 59 4.71 6.87 23.96
CA GLN A 59 4.58 8.28 24.34
C GLN A 59 5.95 8.93 24.54
N LYS A 60 6.86 8.28 25.28
CA LYS A 60 8.24 8.77 25.46
C LYS A 60 8.98 8.96 24.12
N ARG A 61 8.74 8.06 23.14
CA ARG A 61 9.31 8.18 21.79
C ARG A 61 8.66 9.29 20.97
N GLU A 62 7.35 9.46 21.09
CA GLU A 62 6.61 10.56 20.45
C GLU A 62 7.04 11.93 21.01
N ASP A 63 7.21 12.05 22.32
CA ASP A 63 7.68 13.27 22.97
C ASP A 63 9.11 13.62 22.55
N PHE A 64 9.99 12.61 22.43
CA PHE A 64 11.34 12.77 21.88
C PHE A 64 11.32 13.18 20.39
N ARG A 65 10.39 12.62 19.60
CA ARG A 65 10.19 13.04 18.21
C ARG A 65 9.71 14.49 18.11
N LYS A 66 8.76 14.89 18.96
CA LYS A 66 8.28 16.26 19.03
C LYS A 66 9.37 17.24 19.41
N LEU A 67 10.27 16.87 20.33
CA LEU A 67 11.47 17.67 20.64
C LEU A 67 12.35 17.87 19.39
N MET A 68 12.54 16.83 18.57
CA MET A 68 13.30 16.92 17.32
C MET A 68 12.59 17.78 16.25
N GLU A 69 11.26 17.80 16.22
CA GLU A 69 10.45 18.69 15.38
C GLU A 69 10.56 20.15 15.83
N ASP A 70 10.38 20.42 17.13
CA ASP A 70 10.54 21.75 17.73
C ASP A 70 11.95 22.31 17.49
N ALA A 71 12.95 21.42 17.48
CA ALA A 71 14.35 21.76 17.22
C ALA A 71 14.64 22.14 15.76
N LYS A 72 13.67 21.96 14.83
CA LYS A 72 13.80 22.24 13.38
C LYS A 72 15.11 21.73 12.79
N LEU A 73 15.41 20.47 13.09
CA LEU A 73 16.62 19.81 12.56
C LEU A 73 16.55 19.73 11.04
N HIS A 74 17.72 19.82 10.42
CA HIS A 74 17.86 19.74 8.96
C HIS A 74 18.70 18.52 8.58
N GLY A 75 18.72 18.15 7.29
CA GLY A 75 19.43 16.95 6.84
C GLY A 75 20.92 16.83 7.20
N LYS A 76 21.65 17.89 7.61
CA LYS A 76 23.06 17.79 8.06
C LYS A 76 23.24 18.00 9.58
N SER A 77 22.16 18.11 10.35
CA SER A 77 22.24 18.21 11.80
C SER A 77 22.91 16.97 12.40
N SER A 78 23.90 17.17 13.28
CA SER A 78 24.61 16.08 13.94
C SER A 78 23.97 15.71 15.27
N PHE A 79 24.07 14.44 15.65
CA PHE A 79 23.57 13.98 16.94
C PHE A 79 24.33 14.65 18.11
N SER A 80 25.61 14.94 17.93
CA SER A 80 26.44 15.63 18.93
C SER A 80 25.91 17.05 19.22
N ASP A 81 25.60 17.82 18.17
CA ASP A 81 25.07 19.17 18.33
C ASP A 81 23.68 19.17 18.98
N PHE A 82 22.86 18.16 18.64
CA PHE A 82 21.55 17.97 19.26
C PHE A 82 21.68 17.63 20.76
N CYS A 83 22.60 16.74 21.13
CA CYS A 83 22.88 16.40 22.53
C CYS A 83 23.35 17.62 23.33
N GLN A 84 24.22 18.45 22.75
CA GLN A 84 24.76 19.61 23.43
C GLN A 84 23.68 20.67 23.71
N ARG A 85 22.71 20.83 22.82
CA ARG A 85 21.62 21.80 22.96
C ARG A 85 20.47 21.31 23.83
N TYR A 86 20.07 20.04 23.68
CA TYR A 86 18.85 19.50 24.30
C TYR A 86 19.12 18.47 25.40
N GLY A 87 20.38 18.24 25.78
CA GLY A 87 20.75 17.25 26.79
C GLY A 87 20.14 17.45 28.18
N LYS A 88 19.68 18.67 28.49
CA LYS A 88 19.01 19.01 29.76
C LYS A 88 17.50 18.80 29.73
N ASP A 89 16.88 18.68 28.55
CA ASP A 89 15.43 18.57 28.36
C ASP A 89 14.90 17.24 28.94
N ASP A 90 13.74 17.30 29.60
CA ASP A 90 13.11 16.14 30.22
C ASP A 90 12.67 15.09 29.20
N ARG A 91 12.25 15.52 27.99
CA ARG A 91 11.90 14.64 26.87
C ARG A 91 13.13 13.93 26.31
N TYR A 92 14.29 14.59 26.32
CA TYR A 92 15.57 13.98 25.95
C TYR A 92 16.02 12.93 26.97
N LYS A 93 15.88 13.23 28.27
CA LYS A 93 16.22 12.31 29.36
C LYS A 93 15.23 11.14 29.50
N ALA A 94 13.98 11.30 29.06
CA ALA A 94 12.93 10.28 29.16
C ALA A 94 13.28 8.95 28.49
N ILE A 95 14.11 9.00 27.45
CA ILE A 95 14.75 7.84 26.82
C ILE A 95 16.10 7.62 27.50
N GLU A 96 16.25 6.60 28.32
CA GLU A 96 17.46 6.42 29.15
C GLU A 96 18.67 5.95 28.34
N LYS A 97 18.46 5.16 27.28
CA LYS A 97 19.55 4.54 26.50
C LYS A 97 20.07 5.48 25.42
N VAL A 98 21.35 5.84 25.49
CA VAL A 98 22.03 6.70 24.49
C VAL A 98 21.95 6.12 23.08
N ARG A 99 22.17 4.81 22.92
CA ARG A 99 22.04 4.11 21.63
C ARG A 99 20.62 4.18 21.04
N GLU A 100 19.60 4.21 21.89
CA GLU A 100 18.20 4.37 21.45
C GLU A 100 17.92 5.82 21.03
N ARG A 101 18.47 6.81 21.76
CA ARG A 101 18.40 8.22 21.36
C ARG A 101 19.04 8.46 19.99
N GLU A 102 20.22 7.92 19.77
CA GLU A 102 20.95 8.05 18.50
C GLU A 102 20.21 7.35 17.35
N SER A 103 19.64 6.17 17.60
CA SER A 103 18.82 5.47 16.60
C SER A 103 17.59 6.27 16.18
N LEU A 104 16.86 6.85 17.15
CA LEU A 104 15.66 7.65 16.88
C LEU A 104 16.00 8.97 16.18
N PHE A 105 17.15 9.58 16.54
CA PHE A 105 17.66 10.75 15.86
C PHE A 105 18.03 10.46 14.40
N ASN A 106 18.75 9.36 14.15
CA ASN A 106 19.13 8.97 12.80
C ASN A 106 17.91 8.64 11.93
N GLU A 107 16.91 7.95 12.50
CA GLU A 107 15.62 7.73 11.83
C GLU A 107 14.95 9.06 11.45
N TYR A 108 14.88 10.00 12.40
CA TYR A 108 14.29 11.32 12.17
C TYR A 108 15.05 12.13 11.11
N ILE A 109 16.38 12.12 11.11
CA ILE A 109 17.18 12.81 10.09
C ILE A 109 16.99 12.20 8.70
N VAL A 110 16.86 10.88 8.60
CA VAL A 110 16.53 10.22 7.33
C VAL A 110 15.14 10.67 6.84
N ASP A 111 14.15 10.73 7.73
CA ASP A 111 12.82 11.24 7.40
C ASP A 111 12.82 12.72 7.00
N VAL A 112 13.60 13.57 7.69
CA VAL A 112 13.77 14.98 7.33
C VAL A 112 14.41 15.11 5.95
N ARG A 113 15.49 14.37 5.65
CA ARG A 113 16.11 14.37 4.31
C ARG A 113 15.14 13.92 3.23
N ARG A 114 14.33 12.91 3.53
CA ARG A 114 13.28 12.41 2.63
C ARG A 114 12.22 13.47 2.39
N ARG A 115 11.70 14.11 3.44
CA ARG A 115 10.71 15.19 3.35
C ARG A 115 11.24 16.41 2.60
N GLU A 116 12.47 16.85 2.88
CA GLU A 116 13.14 17.95 2.15
C GLU A 116 13.30 17.61 0.66
N LYS A 117 13.60 16.35 0.34
CA LYS A 117 13.69 15.89 -1.05
C LYS A 117 12.31 15.84 -1.72
N GLU A 118 11.30 15.31 -1.04
CA GLU A 118 9.91 15.26 -1.52
C GLU A 118 9.34 16.66 -1.73
N GLU A 119 9.55 17.60 -0.81
CA GLU A 119 9.14 19.01 -0.97
C GLU A 119 9.84 19.69 -2.15
N LYS A 120 11.14 19.43 -2.36
CA LYS A 120 11.86 19.92 -3.55
C LYS A 120 11.27 19.34 -4.84
N ILE A 121 10.87 18.07 -4.84
CA ILE A 121 10.22 17.43 -5.98
C ILE A 121 8.83 18.03 -6.20
N LEU A 122 8.02 18.18 -5.14
CA LEU A 122 6.68 18.77 -5.21
C LEU A 122 6.73 20.21 -5.72
N LYS A 123 7.68 21.03 -5.26
CA LYS A 123 7.88 22.38 -5.80
C LYS A 123 8.24 22.36 -7.28
N LYS A 124 9.10 21.42 -7.72
CA LYS A 124 9.42 21.24 -9.15
C LYS A 124 8.21 20.79 -9.96
N GLU A 125 7.42 19.85 -9.45
CA GLU A 125 6.19 19.39 -10.08
C GLU A 125 5.12 20.50 -10.14
N GLN A 126 5.02 21.33 -9.10
CA GLN A 126 4.12 22.49 -9.10
C GLN A 126 4.55 23.51 -10.15
N ILE A 127 5.84 23.86 -10.21
CA ILE A 127 6.38 24.75 -11.25
C ILE A 127 6.12 24.16 -12.65
N ARG A 128 6.32 22.86 -12.82
CA ARG A 128 6.01 22.15 -14.08
C ARG A 128 4.53 22.22 -14.41
N LYS A 129 3.63 22.02 -13.45
CA LYS A 129 2.18 22.09 -13.63
C LYS A 129 1.74 23.50 -14.02
N ASP A 130 2.20 24.51 -13.29
CA ASP A 130 1.90 25.92 -13.56
C ASP A 130 2.41 26.35 -14.95
N PHE A 131 3.56 25.82 -15.37
CA PHE A 131 4.13 26.02 -16.70
C PHE A 131 3.28 25.34 -17.78
N ILE A 132 2.86 24.09 -17.59
CA ILE A 132 1.98 23.37 -18.52
C ILE A 132 0.60 24.03 -18.61
N GLU A 133 0.07 24.52 -17.50
CA GLU A 133 -1.21 25.23 -17.45
C GLU A 133 -1.15 26.54 -18.23
N MET A 134 -0.07 27.31 -18.09
CA MET A 134 0.19 28.48 -18.93
C MET A 134 0.26 28.13 -20.42
N LEU A 135 0.87 27.00 -20.78
CA LEU A 135 0.84 26.51 -22.17
C LEU A 135 -0.56 26.07 -22.64
N ARG A 136 -1.46 25.70 -21.72
CA ARG A 136 -2.83 25.25 -21.99
C ARG A 136 -3.82 26.41 -22.13
N GLU A 137 -3.63 27.48 -21.35
CA GLU A 137 -4.47 28.70 -21.38
C GLU A 137 -4.38 29.44 -22.73
N ARG A 138 -3.32 29.19 -23.52
CA ARG A 138 -3.09 29.80 -24.82
C ARG A 138 -3.43 28.82 -25.96
N SER A 139 -4.47 29.16 -26.72
CA SER A 139 -4.97 28.37 -27.86
C SER A 139 -4.26 28.62 -29.20
N ASP A 140 -3.16 29.38 -29.22
CA ASP A 140 -2.39 29.75 -30.43
C ASP A 140 -1.28 28.74 -30.80
N MET A 141 -1.34 27.53 -30.23
CA MET A 141 -0.32 26.49 -30.34
C MET A 141 -0.82 25.28 -31.16
N ASP A 142 -0.24 25.06 -32.35
CA ASP A 142 -0.53 23.92 -33.22
C ASP A 142 0.49 22.78 -33.02
N ARG A 143 0.16 21.57 -33.48
CA ARG A 143 0.99 20.35 -33.40
C ARG A 143 2.39 20.50 -34.03
N HIS A 144 2.59 21.51 -34.88
CA HIS A 144 3.86 21.78 -35.57
C HIS A 144 4.65 22.95 -34.98
N THR A 145 4.12 23.63 -33.96
CA THR A 145 4.78 24.77 -33.33
C THR A 145 6.09 24.31 -32.68
N ARG A 146 7.20 24.99 -32.98
CA ARG A 146 8.51 24.68 -32.39
C ARG A 146 8.74 25.55 -31.16
N TRP A 147 9.43 24.99 -30.17
CA TRP A 147 9.82 25.66 -28.93
C TRP A 147 10.47 27.04 -29.18
N HIS A 148 11.28 27.15 -30.24
CA HIS A 148 12.02 28.35 -30.59
C HIS A 148 11.14 29.52 -31.05
N ASP A 149 9.97 29.23 -31.62
CA ASP A 149 9.05 30.23 -32.18
C ASP A 149 8.16 30.85 -31.09
N ILE A 150 7.94 30.10 -30.01
CA ILE A 150 7.01 30.46 -28.95
C ILE A 150 7.71 31.03 -27.70
N LYS A 151 8.98 30.67 -27.45
CA LYS A 151 9.71 31.06 -26.22
C LYS A 151 9.77 32.57 -25.97
N LYS A 152 9.92 33.39 -27.02
CA LYS A 152 9.97 34.87 -26.90
C LYS A 152 8.65 35.49 -26.45
N LYS A 153 7.53 34.80 -26.66
CA LYS A 153 6.20 35.26 -26.25
C LYS A 153 5.91 34.98 -24.77
N PHE A 154 6.68 34.07 -24.15
CA PHE A 154 6.51 33.67 -22.75
C PHE A 154 7.48 34.36 -21.77
N ASP A 155 8.50 35.09 -22.26
CA ASP A 155 9.50 35.76 -21.41
C ASP A 155 8.91 36.79 -20.40
N ALA A 156 7.68 37.24 -20.62
CA ALA A 156 6.97 38.16 -19.72
C ALA A 156 6.19 37.47 -18.59
N ASP A 157 5.94 36.17 -18.68
CA ASP A 157 5.10 35.45 -17.73
C ASP A 157 5.90 35.02 -16.47
N PRO A 158 5.40 35.33 -15.25
CA PRO A 158 6.03 34.89 -14.00
C PRO A 158 6.24 33.37 -13.91
N ARG A 159 5.32 32.55 -14.45
CA ARG A 159 5.38 31.08 -14.45
C ARG A 159 6.46 30.56 -15.41
N TYR A 160 6.74 31.29 -16.50
CA TYR A 160 7.85 30.98 -17.40
C TYR A 160 9.21 31.36 -16.79
N ARG A 161 9.28 32.49 -16.08
CA ARG A 161 10.49 32.93 -15.36
C ARG A 161 10.83 32.01 -14.18
N ALA A 162 9.83 31.41 -13.53
CA ALA A 162 10.02 30.46 -12.43
C ALA A 162 10.80 29.19 -12.82
N VAL A 163 10.84 28.84 -14.11
CA VAL A 163 11.72 27.77 -14.62
C VAL A 163 13.04 28.40 -15.04
N GLU A 164 14.08 28.39 -14.20
CA GLU A 164 15.34 29.10 -14.49
C GLU A 164 16.18 28.47 -15.61
N SER A 165 16.08 27.15 -15.79
CA SER A 165 16.89 26.41 -16.79
C SER A 165 16.16 26.26 -18.11
N SER A 166 16.81 26.72 -19.18
CA SER A 166 16.30 26.64 -20.55
C SER A 166 16.03 25.20 -21.01
N ASN A 167 16.76 24.22 -20.49
CA ASN A 167 16.56 22.81 -20.84
C ASN A 167 15.24 22.27 -20.26
N TYR A 168 14.91 22.65 -19.01
CA TYR A 168 13.65 22.23 -18.39
C TYR A 168 12.45 22.89 -19.05
N ARG A 169 12.59 24.14 -19.52
CA ARG A 169 11.53 24.81 -20.30
C ARG A 169 11.20 24.07 -21.58
N GLU A 170 12.21 23.59 -22.31
CA GLU A 170 12.03 22.80 -23.53
C GLU A 170 11.45 21.41 -23.23
N GLU A 171 11.92 20.75 -22.17
CA GLU A 171 11.40 19.47 -21.71
C GLU A 171 9.90 19.56 -21.33
N TYR A 172 9.50 20.59 -20.59
CA TYR A 172 8.10 20.79 -20.21
C TYR A 172 7.20 21.11 -21.41
N PHE A 173 7.72 21.81 -22.42
CA PHE A 173 7.01 22.01 -23.68
C PHE A 173 6.83 20.71 -24.47
N GLN A 174 7.86 19.87 -24.56
CA GLN A 174 7.75 18.55 -25.20
C GLN A 174 6.76 17.64 -24.46
N ASP A 175 6.74 17.72 -23.13
CA ASP A 175 5.79 16.98 -22.32
C ASP A 175 4.36 17.49 -22.47
N TYR A 176 4.14 18.81 -22.60
CA TYR A 176 2.83 19.35 -22.98
C TYR A 176 2.36 18.81 -24.34
N MET A 177 3.22 18.77 -25.34
CA MET A 177 2.90 18.20 -26.67
C MET A 177 2.55 16.71 -26.59
N ARG A 178 3.24 15.96 -25.71
CA ARG A 178 2.95 14.55 -25.43
C ARG A 178 1.60 14.39 -24.73
N ILE A 179 1.33 15.19 -23.72
CA ILE A 179 0.06 15.21 -22.97
C ILE A 179 -1.10 15.53 -23.91
N MET A 180 -0.97 16.53 -24.78
CA MET A 180 -1.99 16.88 -25.79
C MET A 180 -2.24 15.74 -26.79
N LYS A 181 -1.19 15.03 -27.23
CA LYS A 181 -1.32 13.86 -28.12
C LYS A 181 -2.00 12.69 -27.42
N GLU A 182 -1.67 12.46 -26.15
CA GLU A 182 -2.23 11.39 -25.33
C GLU A 182 -3.68 11.69 -24.90
N GLU A 183 -4.03 12.95 -24.62
CA GLU A 183 -5.40 13.39 -24.33
C GLU A 183 -6.31 13.18 -25.56
N LYS A 184 -5.84 13.53 -26.78
CA LYS A 184 -6.55 13.20 -28.03
C LYS A 184 -6.68 11.70 -28.28
N ARG A 185 -5.68 10.89 -27.90
CA ARG A 185 -5.74 9.42 -27.99
C ARG A 185 -6.79 8.86 -27.02
N LYS A 186 -6.78 9.31 -25.76
CA LYS A 186 -7.75 8.92 -24.74
C LYS A 186 -9.18 9.31 -25.11
N GLN A 187 -9.39 10.50 -25.69
CA GLN A 187 -10.71 10.91 -26.20
C GLN A 187 -11.20 9.98 -27.33
N ARG A 188 -10.31 9.55 -28.23
CA ARG A 188 -10.66 8.56 -29.27
C ARG A 188 -10.99 7.20 -28.66
N GLU A 189 -10.18 6.70 -27.75
CA GLU A 189 -10.41 5.44 -27.04
C GLU A 189 -11.70 5.48 -26.22
N GLN A 190 -12.02 6.60 -25.58
CA GLN A 190 -13.28 6.78 -24.85
C GLN A 190 -14.48 6.80 -25.79
N LYS A 191 -14.38 7.52 -26.92
CA LYS A 191 -15.43 7.54 -27.96
C LYS A 191 -15.65 6.16 -28.58
N ASP A 192 -14.58 5.39 -28.79
CA ASP A 192 -14.66 4.02 -29.30
C ASP A 192 -15.28 3.07 -28.26
N ARG A 193 -14.93 3.21 -26.97
CA ARG A 193 -15.59 2.48 -25.87
C ARG A 193 -17.07 2.83 -25.72
N GLU A 194 -17.44 4.09 -25.91
CA GLU A 194 -18.85 4.53 -25.88
C GLU A 194 -19.61 3.94 -27.06
N ARG A 195 -19.04 3.96 -28.28
CA ARG A 195 -19.60 3.31 -29.47
C ARG A 195 -19.72 1.79 -29.29
N GLU A 196 -18.76 1.16 -28.64
CA GLU A 196 -18.80 -0.28 -28.34
C GLU A 196 -19.93 -0.62 -27.36
N LYS A 197 -20.07 0.16 -26.28
CA LYS A 197 -21.20 0.05 -25.34
C LYS A 197 -22.55 0.28 -26.02
N GLU A 198 -22.62 1.22 -26.96
CA GLU A 198 -23.84 1.48 -27.74
C GLU A 198 -24.20 0.31 -28.66
N ARG A 199 -23.21 -0.26 -29.37
CA ARG A 199 -23.37 -1.48 -30.17
C ARG A 199 -23.78 -2.69 -29.33
N GLU A 200 -23.26 -2.81 -28.11
CA GLU A 200 -23.63 -3.88 -27.19
C GLU A 200 -25.08 -3.73 -26.72
N LYS A 201 -25.51 -2.52 -26.35
CA LYS A 201 -26.92 -2.20 -26.03
C LYS A 201 -27.86 -2.47 -27.22
N GLU A 202 -27.43 -2.17 -28.44
CA GLU A 202 -28.21 -2.45 -29.65
C GLU A 202 -28.36 -3.96 -29.88
N ARG A 203 -27.27 -4.73 -29.76
CA ARG A 203 -27.31 -6.20 -29.83
C ARG A 203 -28.18 -6.81 -28.75
N GLU A 204 -28.20 -6.25 -27.56
CA GLU A 204 -29.08 -6.68 -26.46
C GLU A 204 -30.55 -6.43 -26.80
N ARG A 205 -30.88 -5.24 -27.31
CA ARG A 205 -32.24 -4.91 -27.79
C ARG A 205 -32.70 -5.82 -28.92
N ASP A 206 -31.82 -6.18 -29.85
CA ASP A 206 -32.15 -7.11 -30.94
C ASP A 206 -32.37 -8.54 -30.43
N ARG A 207 -31.53 -9.01 -29.50
CA ARG A 207 -31.76 -10.30 -28.82
C ARG A 207 -33.10 -10.32 -28.09
N ASP A 208 -33.49 -9.22 -27.45
CA ASP A 208 -34.80 -9.12 -26.78
C ASP A 208 -35.97 -9.10 -27.77
N ARG A 209 -35.82 -8.40 -28.91
CA ARG A 209 -36.81 -8.43 -30.00
C ARG A 209 -36.98 -9.85 -30.57
N ASP A 210 -35.89 -10.58 -30.76
CA ASP A 210 -35.92 -11.96 -31.27
C ASP A 210 -36.53 -12.92 -30.24
N ARG A 211 -36.20 -12.78 -28.95
CA ARG A 211 -36.88 -13.51 -27.86
C ARG A 211 -38.39 -13.25 -27.86
N ASP A 212 -38.81 -12.01 -28.10
CA ASP A 212 -40.25 -11.67 -28.17
C ASP A 212 -40.91 -12.18 -29.45
N ARG A 213 -40.19 -12.23 -30.58
CA ARG A 213 -40.66 -12.91 -31.80
C ARG A 213 -40.83 -14.40 -31.57
N ASP A 214 -39.86 -15.05 -30.93
CA ASP A 214 -39.93 -16.49 -30.61
C ASP A 214 -41.08 -16.78 -29.65
N ARG A 215 -41.26 -15.97 -28.59
CA ARG A 215 -42.45 -16.06 -27.71
C ARG A 215 -43.76 -15.91 -28.47
N LYS A 216 -43.83 -15.02 -29.46
CA LYS A 216 -45.03 -14.85 -30.33
C LYS A 216 -45.20 -16.02 -31.29
N SER A 217 -44.11 -16.57 -31.82
CA SER A 217 -44.07 -17.75 -32.69
C SER A 217 -44.55 -19.00 -31.95
N ASP A 218 -44.06 -19.22 -30.73
CA ASP A 218 -44.48 -20.31 -29.84
C ASP A 218 -45.94 -20.16 -29.42
N ARG A 219 -46.41 -18.93 -29.16
CA ARG A 219 -47.84 -18.67 -28.94
C ARG A 219 -48.69 -19.00 -30.17
N LYS A 220 -48.19 -18.76 -31.39
CA LYS A 220 -48.89 -19.14 -32.64
C LYS A 220 -48.85 -20.64 -32.91
N ARG A 221 -47.69 -21.30 -32.72
CA ARG A 221 -47.53 -22.77 -32.82
C ARG A 221 -48.39 -23.49 -31.80
N GLY A 222 -48.36 -23.06 -30.54
CA GLY A 222 -49.22 -23.57 -29.47
C GLY A 222 -50.72 -23.33 -29.70
N ARG A 223 -51.11 -22.30 -30.46
CA ARG A 223 -52.51 -22.10 -30.89
C ARG A 223 -52.89 -23.02 -32.05
N SER A 224 -51.95 -23.29 -32.96
CA SER A 224 -52.09 -24.22 -34.10
C SER A 224 -52.16 -25.69 -33.66
N ASP A 225 -51.32 -26.10 -32.69
CA ASP A 225 -51.31 -27.46 -32.14
C ASP A 225 -52.53 -27.75 -31.26
N ARG A 226 -53.14 -26.71 -30.68
CA ARG A 226 -54.43 -26.79 -29.96
C ARG A 226 -55.64 -26.92 -30.90
N SER A 227 -55.53 -26.46 -32.14
CA SER A 227 -56.53 -26.69 -33.19
C SER A 227 -56.30 -28.02 -33.94
N ARG A 228 -55.07 -28.56 -33.97
CA ARG A 228 -54.79 -29.89 -34.55
C ARG A 228 -55.06 -31.04 -33.58
N SER A 229 -54.89 -30.83 -32.27
CA SER A 229 -55.18 -31.82 -31.22
C SER A 229 -56.62 -31.79 -30.70
N ARG A 230 -57.49 -30.92 -31.23
CA ARG A 230 -58.94 -30.92 -30.94
C ARG A 230 -59.78 -31.75 -31.92
N SER A 231 -59.15 -32.41 -32.90
CA SER A 231 -59.85 -33.18 -33.93
C SER A 231 -59.50 -34.68 -33.97
N ARG A 232 -58.65 -35.17 -33.06
CA ARG A 232 -58.39 -36.59 -32.82
C ARG A 232 -58.07 -36.75 -31.34
N ASP A 233 -59.10 -36.96 -30.54
CA ASP A 233 -59.11 -37.73 -29.29
C ASP A 233 -60.48 -37.53 -28.64
N ARG A 234 -61.48 -37.99 -29.41
CA ARG A 234 -62.84 -38.26 -28.93
C ARG A 234 -63.05 -39.76 -28.75
N ASP A 235 -61.97 -40.53 -28.63
CA ASP A 235 -62.03 -41.98 -28.47
C ASP A 235 -61.03 -42.44 -27.41
N ARG A 236 -61.55 -43.25 -26.49
CA ARG A 236 -60.88 -44.08 -25.49
C ARG A 236 -60.55 -43.42 -24.16
N GLU A 237 -61.59 -43.42 -23.34
CA GLU A 237 -61.57 -43.96 -21.98
C GLU A 237 -60.46 -45.00 -21.71
N ARG A 238 -59.99 -44.99 -20.45
CA ARG A 238 -59.64 -46.14 -19.59
C ARG A 238 -58.20 -46.14 -19.08
N ASN A 239 -58.08 -46.20 -17.75
CA ASN A 239 -56.88 -46.42 -16.93
C ASN A 239 -55.83 -45.28 -16.99
N GLU A 240 -55.13 -44.89 -15.93
CA GLU A 240 -54.84 -45.52 -14.64
C GLU A 240 -54.35 -44.43 -13.66
N LYS A 241 -54.43 -44.75 -12.38
CA LYS A 241 -54.09 -43.89 -11.23
C LYS A 241 -52.58 -43.61 -11.10
N ASP A 242 -52.32 -42.54 -10.34
CA ASP A 242 -51.19 -42.32 -9.43
C ASP A 242 -49.77 -42.11 -10.00
N LYS A 243 -49.31 -40.85 -9.93
CA LYS A 243 -48.19 -40.42 -9.06
C LYS A 243 -47.77 -38.98 -9.41
N GLY A 244 -47.59 -38.13 -8.40
CA GLY A 244 -46.88 -36.86 -8.60
C GLY A 244 -47.21 -35.68 -7.67
N LYS A 245 -47.71 -35.91 -6.46
CA LYS A 245 -47.62 -34.89 -5.39
C LYS A 245 -46.17 -34.79 -4.95
N ASP A 246 -45.37 -33.96 -5.62
CA ASP A 246 -44.09 -33.44 -5.09
C ASP A 246 -43.50 -32.27 -5.92
N ARG A 247 -44.09 -31.88 -7.06
CA ARG A 247 -43.56 -30.80 -7.93
C ARG A 247 -44.11 -29.39 -7.68
N GLU A 248 -45.12 -29.22 -6.84
CA GLU A 248 -45.77 -27.90 -6.65
C GLU A 248 -45.17 -27.07 -5.51
N LYS A 249 -44.46 -27.67 -4.54
CA LYS A 249 -43.81 -26.91 -3.46
C LYS A 249 -42.47 -26.28 -3.85
N GLU A 250 -41.80 -26.75 -4.91
CA GLU A 250 -40.53 -26.18 -5.38
C GLU A 250 -40.72 -24.96 -6.28
N LYS A 251 -41.77 -24.93 -7.12
CA LYS A 251 -42.02 -23.82 -8.06
C LYS A 251 -42.46 -22.52 -7.39
N ASP A 252 -43.10 -22.60 -6.22
CA ASP A 252 -43.53 -21.40 -5.49
C ASP A 252 -42.37 -20.78 -4.67
N LYS A 253 -41.38 -21.57 -4.24
CA LYS A 253 -40.17 -21.06 -3.56
C LYS A 253 -39.19 -20.39 -4.51
N GLU A 254 -39.09 -20.84 -5.77
CA GLU A 254 -38.27 -20.16 -6.79
C GLU A 254 -38.86 -18.79 -7.18
N ARG A 255 -40.19 -18.70 -7.27
CA ARG A 255 -40.88 -17.44 -7.61
C ARG A 255 -40.76 -16.35 -6.55
N GLU A 256 -40.61 -16.69 -5.27
CA GLU A 256 -40.35 -15.70 -4.23
C GLU A 256 -38.90 -15.21 -4.23
N LYS A 257 -37.92 -16.09 -4.44
CA LYS A 257 -36.50 -15.71 -4.54
C LYS A 257 -36.19 -14.83 -5.75
N ASP A 258 -36.87 -15.03 -6.87
CA ASP A 258 -36.70 -14.18 -8.05
C ASP A 258 -37.31 -12.78 -7.86
N LYS A 259 -38.40 -12.65 -7.08
CA LYS A 259 -39.00 -11.34 -6.75
C LYS A 259 -38.16 -10.51 -5.77
N GLU A 260 -37.42 -11.14 -4.86
CA GLU A 260 -36.46 -10.44 -3.99
C GLU A 260 -35.25 -9.93 -4.78
N ARG A 261 -34.72 -10.75 -5.69
CA ARG A 261 -33.57 -10.38 -6.54
C ARG A 261 -33.86 -9.22 -7.50
N GLU A 262 -35.09 -9.06 -7.97
CA GLU A 262 -35.47 -7.89 -8.78
C GLU A 262 -35.58 -6.61 -7.94
N LYS A 263 -36.07 -6.69 -6.70
CA LYS A 263 -36.16 -5.52 -5.81
C LYS A 263 -34.79 -4.98 -5.41
N ASP A 264 -33.80 -5.84 -5.23
CA ASP A 264 -32.43 -5.42 -4.89
C ASP A 264 -31.73 -4.74 -6.08
N LYS A 265 -31.93 -5.24 -7.30
CA LYS A 265 -31.37 -4.63 -8.52
C LYS A 265 -31.93 -3.23 -8.82
N ASP A 266 -33.21 -3.01 -8.55
CA ASP A 266 -33.84 -1.69 -8.70
C ASP A 266 -33.36 -0.68 -7.63
N LYS A 267 -32.94 -1.17 -6.45
CA LYS A 267 -32.41 -0.34 -5.37
C LYS A 267 -30.97 0.11 -5.64
N ASP A 268 -30.16 -0.74 -6.27
CA ASP A 268 -28.79 -0.40 -6.67
C ASP A 268 -28.76 0.57 -7.86
N LYS A 269 -29.64 0.38 -8.86
CA LYS A 269 -29.77 1.34 -9.98
C LYS A 269 -30.12 2.77 -9.52
N ARG A 270 -30.98 2.91 -8.51
CA ARG A 270 -31.36 4.23 -7.96
C ARG A 270 -30.21 4.89 -7.19
N LYS A 271 -29.33 4.11 -6.54
CA LYS A 271 -28.13 4.64 -5.85
C LYS A 271 -27.08 5.13 -6.84
N ASP A 272 -26.91 4.46 -7.96
CA ASP A 272 -25.94 4.87 -8.99
C ASP A 272 -26.40 6.16 -9.72
N GLU A 273 -27.70 6.33 -9.94
CA GLU A 273 -28.27 7.56 -10.52
C GLU A 273 -28.20 8.78 -9.58
N GLU A 274 -28.27 8.59 -8.26
CA GLU A 274 -28.05 9.67 -7.27
C GLU A 274 -26.57 10.06 -7.18
N ALA A 275 -25.64 9.10 -7.28
CA ALA A 275 -24.20 9.36 -7.19
C ALA A 275 -23.62 10.10 -8.41
N GLU A 276 -24.23 9.95 -9.59
CA GLU A 276 -23.86 10.71 -10.80
C GLU A 276 -24.33 12.18 -10.71
N LYS A 277 -25.50 12.45 -10.13
CA LYS A 277 -26.03 13.83 -9.97
C LYS A 277 -25.26 14.68 -8.96
N ASP A 278 -24.62 14.07 -7.97
CA ASP A 278 -23.80 14.79 -6.99
C ASP A 278 -22.42 15.20 -7.53
N LYS A 279 -21.87 14.47 -8.52
CA LYS A 279 -20.57 14.80 -9.14
C LYS A 279 -20.63 16.00 -10.08
N ASP A 280 -21.77 16.27 -10.70
CA ASP A 280 -21.96 17.41 -11.59
C ASP A 280 -22.15 18.74 -10.85
N LYS A 281 -22.51 18.71 -9.54
CA LYS A 281 -22.64 19.93 -8.72
C LYS A 281 -21.33 20.44 -8.15
N GLU A 282 -20.32 19.60 -7.95
CA GLU A 282 -19.01 20.02 -7.42
C GLU A 282 -18.14 20.76 -8.45
N LYS A 283 -18.40 20.65 -9.75
CA LYS A 283 -17.59 21.29 -10.80
C LYS A 283 -17.94 22.75 -11.12
N ASN A 284 -19.09 23.26 -10.68
CA ASN A 284 -19.56 24.60 -11.04
C ASN A 284 -19.54 25.61 -9.86
N GLY A 285 -18.95 25.25 -8.71
CA GLY A 285 -18.95 26.09 -7.51
C GLY A 285 -17.81 27.10 -7.37
N ASP A 286 -16.76 27.03 -8.21
CA ASP A 286 -15.49 27.73 -7.95
C ASP A 286 -15.20 28.87 -8.94
N SER A 287 -16.18 29.73 -9.20
CA SER A 287 -15.98 30.93 -10.04
C SER A 287 -16.93 32.07 -9.69
N LYS A 288 -17.04 32.47 -8.41
CA LYS A 288 -17.47 33.83 -8.05
C LYS A 288 -17.24 34.19 -6.59
N ARG A 289 -15.98 34.40 -6.18
CA ARG A 289 -15.66 35.20 -5.00
C ARG A 289 -14.36 35.97 -5.22
N LYS A 290 -14.50 37.24 -5.61
CA LYS A 290 -13.55 38.34 -5.37
C LYS A 290 -14.07 39.60 -6.07
N HIS A 291 -14.73 40.46 -5.31
CA HIS A 291 -14.52 41.92 -5.24
C HIS A 291 -15.67 42.47 -4.40
N ASP A 292 -15.38 42.94 -3.19
CA ASP A 292 -15.79 44.27 -2.72
C ASP A 292 -15.35 44.45 -1.26
N GLU A 293 -14.33 45.28 -1.05
CA GLU A 293 -14.04 45.93 0.22
C GLU A 293 -13.10 47.11 -0.07
N SER A 294 -13.68 48.29 -0.28
CA SER A 294 -13.12 49.61 0.03
C SER A 294 -14.02 50.71 -0.55
N ASP A 295 -14.76 51.43 0.28
CA ASP A 295 -14.51 52.86 0.51
C ASP A 295 -15.53 53.44 1.49
N GLU A 296 -14.98 54.01 2.55
CA GLU A 296 -15.65 54.83 3.55
C GLU A 296 -15.26 56.30 3.26
N GLU A 297 -16.24 57.18 3.43
CA GLU A 297 -16.16 58.64 3.62
C GLU A 297 -15.97 59.58 2.41
N GLY A 298 -16.98 60.46 2.28
CA GLY A 298 -17.00 61.64 1.42
C GLY A 298 -18.33 62.37 1.57
N GLU A 299 -18.46 63.19 2.62
CA GLU A 299 -19.53 64.19 2.77
C GLU A 299 -19.41 65.27 1.68
N HIS A 300 -20.49 65.57 0.94
CA HIS A 300 -20.98 66.95 0.76
C HIS A 300 -22.41 67.01 0.18
N HIS A 301 -23.12 68.01 0.70
CA HIS A 301 -24.50 68.47 0.60
C HIS A 301 -24.94 68.98 -0.79
N ASP A 302 -26.21 68.76 -1.18
CA ASP A 302 -27.16 69.83 -1.57
C ASP A 302 -28.60 69.27 -1.66
N ASP A 303 -29.55 70.13 -1.26
CA ASP A 303 -30.96 69.91 -0.93
C ASP A 303 -31.91 69.50 -2.08
N GLU A 304 -32.94 68.68 -1.76
CA GLU A 304 -34.33 68.98 -2.15
C GLU A 304 -35.35 68.12 -1.37
N ASP A 305 -36.29 68.80 -0.72
CA ASP A 305 -37.44 68.28 0.04
C ASP A 305 -38.42 67.42 -0.80
N GLY A 306 -38.89 66.30 -0.26
CA GLY A 306 -40.03 65.54 -0.80
C GLY A 306 -40.46 64.35 0.09
N PRO A 307 -41.77 64.13 0.36
CA PRO A 307 -42.23 63.40 1.55
C PRO A 307 -42.29 61.87 1.39
N THR A 308 -41.87 61.18 2.46
CA THR A 308 -42.35 59.89 3.01
C THR A 308 -42.95 58.84 2.05
N ASN A 309 -42.22 57.73 1.82
CA ASN A 309 -42.80 56.46 1.36
C ASN A 309 -42.39 55.31 2.31
N SER A 310 -43.13 55.13 3.41
CA SER A 310 -42.79 54.20 4.50
C SER A 310 -43.07 52.72 4.21
N GLU A 311 -43.84 52.41 3.18
CA GLU A 311 -44.27 51.04 2.87
C GLU A 311 -43.25 50.26 2.01
N ASP A 312 -42.52 50.97 1.13
CA ASP A 312 -41.49 50.36 0.28
C ASP A 312 -40.25 49.93 1.10
N ASP A 313 -39.87 50.73 2.11
CA ASP A 313 -38.76 50.41 3.03
C ASP A 313 -39.07 49.19 3.93
N GLU A 314 -40.33 48.98 4.29
CA GLU A 314 -40.75 47.84 5.11
C GLU A 314 -40.79 46.53 4.28
N ALA A 315 -41.25 46.62 3.03
CA ALA A 315 -41.22 45.51 2.09
C ALA A 315 -39.77 45.06 1.79
N GLU A 316 -38.85 46.00 1.61
CA GLU A 316 -37.43 45.70 1.38
C GLU A 316 -36.77 45.03 2.61
N ARG A 317 -37.07 45.52 3.83
CA ARG A 317 -36.61 44.90 5.09
C ARG A 317 -37.10 43.46 5.25
N LEU A 318 -38.39 43.20 5.00
CA LEU A 318 -38.99 41.86 5.04
C LEU A 318 -38.42 40.91 3.97
N GLN A 319 -38.03 41.44 2.82
CA GLN A 319 -37.39 40.66 1.75
C GLN A 319 -35.94 40.31 2.12
N LYS A 320 -35.19 41.25 2.70
CA LYS A 320 -33.82 41.04 3.20
C LYS A 320 -33.79 40.06 4.36
N GLU A 321 -34.78 40.09 5.24
CA GLU A 321 -34.91 39.15 6.35
C GLU A 321 -35.25 37.73 5.87
N ARG A 322 -36.17 37.58 4.90
CA ARG A 322 -36.45 36.30 4.24
C ARG A 322 -35.23 35.75 3.51
N GLU A 323 -34.47 36.59 2.82
CA GLU A 323 -33.24 36.17 2.15
C GLU A 323 -32.16 35.75 3.16
N LYS A 324 -32.06 36.42 4.31
CA LYS A 324 -31.16 36.04 5.41
C LYS A 324 -31.59 34.70 6.05
N GLN A 325 -32.88 34.48 6.24
CA GLN A 325 -33.43 33.21 6.73
C GLN A 325 -33.17 32.07 5.75
N LEU A 326 -33.37 32.29 4.45
CA LEU A 326 -33.08 31.28 3.41
C LEU A 326 -31.58 30.96 3.32
N ARG A 327 -30.69 31.96 3.45
CA ARG A 327 -29.24 31.71 3.53
C ARG A 327 -28.87 30.92 4.79
N ALA A 328 -29.47 31.23 5.94
CA ALA A 328 -29.23 30.51 7.18
C ALA A 328 -29.72 29.06 7.09
N GLU A 329 -30.91 28.83 6.53
CA GLU A 329 -31.48 27.49 6.31
C GLU A 329 -30.65 26.69 5.30
N GLN A 330 -30.18 27.31 4.21
CA GLN A 330 -29.27 26.68 3.26
C GLN A 330 -27.94 26.30 3.92
N SER A 331 -27.40 27.16 4.78
CA SER A 331 -26.16 26.88 5.52
C SER A 331 -26.32 25.72 6.50
N ILE A 332 -27.44 25.66 7.24
CA ILE A 332 -27.73 24.54 8.16
C ILE A 332 -27.90 23.24 7.37
N ARG A 333 -28.66 23.27 6.27
CA ARG A 333 -28.89 22.09 5.42
C ARG A 333 -27.61 21.59 4.76
N GLU A 334 -26.70 22.49 4.36
CA GLU A 334 -25.39 22.13 3.81
C GLU A 334 -24.51 21.49 4.88
N ARG A 335 -24.52 22.04 6.11
CA ARG A 335 -23.80 21.46 7.25
C ARG A 335 -24.34 20.08 7.64
N GLU A 336 -25.65 19.89 7.63
CA GLU A 336 -26.28 18.57 7.88
C GLU A 336 -25.91 17.55 6.80
N LYS A 337 -25.90 17.95 5.52
CA LYS A 337 -25.43 17.09 4.42
C LYS A 337 -23.96 16.72 4.58
N GLU A 338 -23.12 17.65 5.03
CA GLU A 338 -21.70 17.38 5.28
C GLU A 338 -21.49 16.42 6.45
N VAL A 339 -22.24 16.59 7.54
CA VAL A 339 -22.25 15.62 8.66
C VAL A 339 -22.73 14.25 8.21
N GLN A 340 -23.75 14.16 7.35
CA GLN A 340 -24.20 12.89 6.78
C GLN A 340 -23.16 12.25 5.86
N ARG A 341 -22.47 13.04 5.02
CA ARG A 341 -21.39 12.55 4.14
C ARG A 341 -20.21 12.01 4.95
N THR A 342 -19.77 12.76 5.97
CA THR A 342 -18.68 12.33 6.86
C THR A 342 -19.05 11.09 7.67
N LEU A 343 -20.28 11.00 8.20
CA LEU A 343 -20.77 9.80 8.89
C LEU A 343 -20.86 8.59 7.96
N ALA A 344 -21.36 8.77 6.73
CA ALA A 344 -21.42 7.70 5.73
C ALA A 344 -20.01 7.23 5.32
N GLY A 345 -19.04 8.14 5.21
CA GLY A 345 -17.62 7.81 5.02
C GLY A 345 -17.07 6.97 6.17
N HIS A 346 -17.26 7.44 7.40
CA HIS A 346 -16.77 6.74 8.59
C HIS A 346 -17.39 5.35 8.78
N LEU A 347 -18.68 5.18 8.48
CA LEU A 347 -19.34 3.87 8.49
C LEU A 347 -18.76 2.94 7.42
N ARG A 348 -18.55 3.41 6.19
CA ARG A 348 -17.93 2.62 5.12
C ARG A 348 -16.52 2.18 5.49
N ASP A 349 -15.72 3.05 6.10
CA ASP A 349 -14.36 2.72 6.49
C ASP A 349 -14.34 1.71 7.64
N ARG A 350 -15.23 1.86 8.63
CA ARG A 350 -15.42 0.86 9.69
C ARG A 350 -15.88 -0.49 9.15
N ASP A 351 -16.73 -0.50 8.11
CA ASP A 351 -17.22 -1.73 7.48
C ASP A 351 -16.10 -2.43 6.69
N LYS A 352 -15.29 -1.66 5.93
CA LYS A 352 -14.08 -2.18 5.26
C LYS A 352 -13.09 -2.78 6.26
N GLU A 353 -12.87 -2.12 7.40
CA GLU A 353 -11.97 -2.60 8.44
C GLU A 353 -12.47 -3.94 9.03
N ARG A 354 -13.78 -4.06 9.28
CA ARG A 354 -14.36 -5.34 9.75
C ARG A 354 -14.20 -6.47 8.73
N GLU A 355 -14.46 -6.20 7.45
CA GLU A 355 -14.27 -7.21 6.40
C GLU A 355 -12.79 -7.56 6.21
N HIS A 356 -11.88 -6.60 6.36
CA HIS A 356 -10.44 -6.85 6.35
C HIS A 356 -10.02 -7.76 7.51
N HIS A 357 -10.47 -7.48 8.74
CA HIS A 357 -10.19 -8.33 9.89
C HIS A 357 -10.74 -9.76 9.71
N LYS A 358 -11.97 -9.89 9.22
CA LYS A 358 -12.56 -11.21 8.93
C LYS A 358 -11.78 -11.97 7.86
N ARG A 359 -11.29 -11.28 6.84
CA ARG A 359 -10.42 -11.86 5.81
C ARG A 359 -9.07 -12.27 6.40
N ASP A 360 -8.44 -11.42 7.21
CA ASP A 360 -7.17 -11.73 7.88
C ASP A 360 -7.28 -12.93 8.81
N GLU A 361 -8.38 -13.04 9.56
CA GLU A 361 -8.68 -14.20 10.40
C GLU A 361 -8.77 -15.48 9.56
N ALA A 362 -9.50 -15.43 8.43
CA ALA A 362 -9.59 -16.56 7.51
C ALA A 362 -8.22 -16.92 6.90
N ILE A 363 -7.39 -15.93 6.55
CA ILE A 363 -6.01 -16.15 6.10
C ILE A 363 -5.18 -16.82 7.20
N GLY A 364 -5.31 -16.34 8.44
CA GLY A 364 -4.64 -16.92 9.61
C GLY A 364 -5.02 -18.38 9.85
N HIS A 365 -6.31 -18.69 9.78
CA HIS A 365 -6.81 -20.07 9.86
C HIS A 365 -6.30 -20.94 8.73
N PHE A 366 -6.28 -20.43 7.49
CA PHE A 366 -5.77 -21.16 6.35
C PHE A 366 -4.26 -21.44 6.45
N ASN A 367 -3.47 -20.46 6.89
CA ASN A 367 -2.03 -20.62 7.15
C ASN A 367 -1.75 -21.65 8.26
N ALA A 368 -2.55 -21.65 9.33
CA ALA A 368 -2.43 -22.66 10.38
C ALA A 368 -2.73 -24.06 9.85
N LEU A 369 -3.79 -24.19 9.06
CA LEU A 369 -4.19 -25.45 8.42
C LEU A 369 -3.10 -25.99 7.47
N LEU A 370 -2.51 -25.10 6.65
CA LEU A 370 -1.39 -25.43 5.78
C LEU A 370 -0.15 -25.86 6.58
N THR A 371 0.16 -25.17 7.68
CA THR A 371 1.30 -25.51 8.53
C THR A 371 1.17 -26.90 9.15
N ASP A 372 -0.04 -27.28 9.58
CA ASP A 372 -0.29 -28.57 10.23
C ASP A 372 -0.24 -29.74 9.23
N LEU A 373 -0.94 -29.58 8.09
CA LEU A 373 -1.20 -30.67 7.14
C LEU A 373 -0.22 -30.72 5.96
N VAL A 374 0.35 -29.58 5.56
CA VAL A 374 1.23 -29.46 4.39
C VAL A 374 2.66 -29.21 4.86
N ARG A 375 3.40 -30.30 5.10
CA ARG A 375 4.83 -30.27 5.45
C ARG A 375 5.75 -30.60 4.27
N ASN A 376 5.20 -31.23 3.23
CA ASN A 376 5.94 -31.59 2.03
C ASN A 376 5.69 -30.57 0.92
N PRO A 377 6.73 -29.85 0.45
CA PRO A 377 6.59 -28.88 -0.63
C PRO A 377 6.32 -29.49 -2.01
N ASP A 378 6.50 -30.80 -2.19
CA ASP A 378 6.25 -31.47 -3.47
C ASP A 378 4.75 -31.74 -3.74
N LEU A 379 3.87 -31.41 -2.80
CA LEU A 379 2.43 -31.60 -2.96
C LEU A 379 1.85 -30.52 -3.88
N THR A 380 0.94 -30.91 -4.77
CA THR A 380 0.23 -29.98 -5.63
C THR A 380 -0.98 -29.37 -4.93
N TRP A 381 -1.43 -28.20 -5.37
CA TRP A 381 -2.63 -27.54 -4.85
C TRP A 381 -3.86 -28.47 -4.88
N LYS A 382 -4.01 -29.29 -5.93
CA LYS A 382 -5.13 -30.23 -6.07
C LYS A 382 -5.11 -31.30 -4.98
N GLU A 383 -3.94 -31.85 -4.67
CA GLU A 383 -3.79 -32.90 -3.65
C GLU A 383 -4.02 -32.33 -2.25
N VAL A 384 -3.43 -31.17 -1.98
CA VAL A 384 -3.59 -30.45 -0.72
C VAL A 384 -5.05 -30.07 -0.51
N LYS A 385 -5.69 -29.43 -1.49
CA LYS A 385 -7.12 -29.08 -1.40
C LYS A 385 -8.01 -30.27 -1.07
N ARG A 386 -7.71 -31.46 -1.61
CA ARG A 386 -8.45 -32.70 -1.29
C ARG A 386 -8.25 -33.14 0.16
N GLN A 387 -7.07 -32.94 0.73
CA GLN A 387 -6.78 -33.22 2.13
C GLN A 387 -7.45 -32.20 3.04
N LEU A 388 -7.30 -30.91 2.72
CA LEU A 388 -7.81 -29.80 3.53
C LEU A 388 -9.33 -29.80 3.63
N ARG A 389 -10.05 -30.17 2.56
CA ARG A 389 -11.53 -30.29 2.56
C ARG A 389 -12.10 -31.29 3.56
N LYS A 390 -11.28 -32.23 4.06
CA LYS A 390 -11.71 -33.21 5.06
C LYS A 390 -11.56 -32.68 6.49
N ASP A 391 -10.87 -31.56 6.68
CA ASP A 391 -10.67 -30.95 7.99
C ASP A 391 -11.86 -30.05 8.34
N SER A 392 -12.37 -30.16 9.57
CA SER A 392 -13.46 -29.33 10.10
C SER A 392 -13.19 -27.82 9.99
N ARG A 393 -11.92 -27.40 9.98
CA ARG A 393 -11.51 -25.99 9.88
C ARG A 393 -11.62 -25.45 8.46
N TRP A 394 -11.91 -26.29 7.46
CA TRP A 394 -12.10 -25.84 6.08
C TRP A 394 -13.29 -24.89 5.91
N GLU A 395 -14.30 -25.00 6.77
CA GLU A 395 -15.46 -24.08 6.75
C GLU A 395 -15.06 -22.66 7.17
N LEU A 396 -14.07 -22.51 8.06
CA LEU A 396 -13.59 -21.21 8.56
C LEU A 396 -12.87 -20.38 7.48
N ILE A 397 -12.44 -21.01 6.39
CA ILE A 397 -11.72 -20.36 5.30
C ILE A 397 -12.60 -20.19 4.05
N GLU A 398 -13.87 -20.59 4.10
CA GLU A 398 -14.76 -20.57 2.94
C GLU A 398 -15.02 -19.14 2.41
N THR A 399 -14.80 -18.14 3.26
CA THR A 399 -14.87 -16.71 2.93
C THR A 399 -13.75 -16.22 1.99
N LEU A 400 -12.64 -16.95 1.88
CA LEU A 400 -11.55 -16.59 0.97
C LEU A 400 -11.84 -17.01 -0.46
N ASP A 401 -11.49 -16.20 -1.44
CA ASP A 401 -11.66 -16.56 -2.84
C ASP A 401 -10.74 -17.71 -3.26
N ARG A 402 -11.10 -18.39 -4.35
CA ARG A 402 -10.32 -19.52 -4.87
C ARG A 402 -8.87 -19.11 -5.16
N ASP A 403 -8.68 -17.96 -5.79
CA ASP A 403 -7.37 -17.48 -6.24
C ASP A 403 -6.50 -17.08 -5.05
N ASP A 404 -7.09 -16.51 -4.00
CA ASP A 404 -6.40 -16.18 -2.76
C ASP A 404 -5.91 -17.44 -2.04
N ARG A 405 -6.74 -18.48 -1.96
CA ARG A 405 -6.34 -19.76 -1.35
C ARG A 405 -5.18 -20.40 -2.11
N GLU A 406 -5.20 -20.37 -3.44
CA GLU A 406 -4.12 -20.90 -4.26
C GLU A 406 -2.83 -20.07 -4.12
N LYS A 407 -2.95 -18.74 -4.02
CA LYS A 407 -1.83 -17.83 -3.78
C LYS A 407 -1.19 -18.09 -2.40
N ILE A 408 -1.97 -18.15 -1.34
CA ILE A 408 -1.47 -18.40 0.03
C ILE A 408 -0.84 -19.79 0.12
N PHE A 409 -1.41 -20.78 -0.58
CA PHE A 409 -0.80 -22.10 -0.70
C PHE A 409 0.58 -22.05 -1.34
N ASN A 410 0.71 -21.39 -2.51
CA ASN A 410 2.00 -21.27 -3.19
C ASN A 410 3.03 -20.53 -2.32
N GLU A 411 2.62 -19.48 -1.62
CA GLU A 411 3.48 -18.74 -0.67
C GLU A 411 3.96 -19.64 0.50
N HIS A 412 3.09 -20.50 1.02
CA HIS A 412 3.46 -21.50 2.04
C HIS A 412 4.47 -22.51 1.48
N ILE A 413 4.25 -23.03 0.27
CA ILE A 413 5.17 -23.96 -0.39
C ILE A 413 6.53 -23.30 -0.63
N ASP A 414 6.56 -22.05 -1.11
CA ASP A 414 7.78 -21.27 -1.29
C ASP A 414 8.51 -21.06 0.03
N THR A 415 7.77 -20.78 1.11
CA THR A 415 8.34 -20.65 2.46
C THR A 415 8.94 -21.97 2.96
N LEU A 416 8.28 -23.10 2.72
CA LEU A 416 8.81 -24.42 3.06
C LEU A 416 10.06 -24.75 2.24
N MET A 417 10.05 -24.46 0.94
CA MET A 417 11.21 -24.64 0.05
C MET A 417 12.38 -23.75 0.46
N LYS A 418 12.10 -22.50 0.84
CA LYS A 418 13.11 -21.57 1.37
C LYS A 418 13.72 -22.11 2.67
N ARG A 419 12.93 -22.55 3.63
CA ARG A 419 13.44 -23.16 4.88
C ARG A 419 14.27 -24.42 4.62
N LYS A 420 13.86 -25.27 3.67
CA LYS A 420 14.65 -26.44 3.26
C LYS A 420 15.99 -26.03 2.65
N ARG A 421 16.00 -24.99 1.81
CA ARG A 421 17.19 -24.43 1.17
C ARG A 421 18.15 -23.81 2.19
N GLU A 422 17.61 -23.07 3.16
CA GLU A 422 18.40 -22.50 4.27
C GLU A 422 19.10 -23.60 5.06
N LYS A 423 18.39 -24.67 5.45
CA LYS A 423 19.01 -25.81 6.14
C LYS A 423 20.08 -26.53 5.32
N PHE A 424 19.89 -26.60 4.00
CA PHE A 424 20.89 -27.16 3.08
C PHE A 424 22.12 -26.24 3.00
N ARG A 425 21.95 -24.92 2.97
CA ARG A 425 23.06 -23.95 3.00
C ARG A 425 23.78 -23.93 4.36
N GLU A 426 23.06 -24.01 5.48
CA GLU A 426 23.64 -24.15 6.82
C GLU A 426 24.53 -25.40 6.92
N MET A 427 24.08 -26.52 6.37
CA MET A 427 24.89 -27.73 6.27
C MET A 427 26.17 -27.51 5.46
N LEU A 428 26.12 -26.76 4.36
CA LEU A 428 27.31 -26.41 3.57
C LEU A 428 28.23 -25.44 4.32
N ASP A 429 27.69 -24.54 5.14
CA ASP A 429 28.47 -23.62 5.99
C ASP A 429 29.24 -24.36 7.10
N GLU A 430 28.70 -25.47 7.61
CA GLU A 430 29.36 -26.33 8.61
C GLU A 430 30.55 -27.11 8.04
N LEU A 431 30.66 -27.24 6.71
CA LEU A 431 31.77 -27.92 6.07
C LEU A 431 33.03 -27.02 6.07
N SER A 432 33.90 -27.24 7.05
CA SER A 432 35.18 -26.51 7.16
C SER A 432 36.13 -26.75 5.98
N THR A 433 35.91 -27.81 5.19
CA THR A 433 36.72 -28.15 4.02
C THR A 433 36.17 -27.56 2.71
N LEU A 434 35.08 -26.79 2.76
CA LEU A 434 34.48 -26.20 1.57
C LEU A 434 35.25 -24.95 1.15
N GLU A 435 35.84 -25.00 -0.04
CA GLU A 435 36.50 -23.88 -0.70
C GLU A 435 35.60 -23.30 -1.81
N LEU A 436 35.77 -22.03 -2.20
CA LEU A 436 34.93 -21.40 -3.24
C LEU A 436 35.16 -22.04 -4.63
N THR A 437 36.27 -22.77 -4.80
CA THR A 437 36.62 -23.53 -6.01
C THR A 437 36.23 -25.01 -5.92
N SER A 438 35.62 -25.46 -4.81
CA SER A 438 35.27 -26.86 -4.59
C SER A 438 34.26 -27.39 -5.63
N SER A 439 34.46 -28.64 -6.05
CA SER A 439 33.56 -29.30 -6.99
C SER A 439 32.35 -29.91 -6.27
N TRP A 440 31.20 -29.93 -6.93
CA TRP A 440 30.00 -30.58 -6.38
C TRP A 440 30.22 -32.07 -6.09
N LYS A 441 31.05 -32.76 -6.90
CA LYS A 441 31.29 -34.21 -6.74
C LYS A 441 32.00 -34.52 -5.42
N ASP A 442 32.90 -33.66 -4.98
CA ASP A 442 33.68 -33.87 -3.76
C ASP A 442 32.84 -33.53 -2.53
N ILE A 443 32.13 -32.40 -2.56
CA ILE A 443 31.19 -32.02 -1.51
C ILE A 443 30.06 -33.04 -1.36
N LYS A 444 29.52 -33.56 -2.48
CA LYS A 444 28.47 -34.61 -2.48
C LYS A 444 28.91 -35.87 -1.72
N LYS A 445 30.18 -36.26 -1.78
CA LYS A 445 30.69 -37.44 -1.04
C LYS A 445 30.67 -37.21 0.48
N LEU A 446 30.85 -35.97 0.93
CA LEU A 446 30.87 -35.59 2.35
C LEU A 446 29.46 -35.46 2.93
N ILE A 447 28.49 -34.97 2.16
CA ILE A 447 27.12 -34.69 2.64
C ILE A 447 26.12 -35.81 2.36
N LYS A 448 26.52 -36.88 1.66
CA LYS A 448 25.61 -37.95 1.19
C LYS A 448 24.77 -38.60 2.31
N ASP A 449 25.34 -38.66 3.51
CA ASP A 449 24.72 -39.30 4.68
C ASP A 449 23.99 -38.29 5.60
N ASP A 450 24.04 -36.98 5.28
CA ASP A 450 23.38 -35.95 6.10
C ASP A 450 21.84 -35.99 5.91
N PRO A 451 21.05 -36.06 6.99
CA PRO A 451 19.58 -36.04 6.91
C PRO A 451 18.99 -34.82 6.20
N ARG A 452 19.67 -33.66 6.22
CA ARG A 452 19.27 -32.41 5.54
C ARG A 452 19.43 -32.55 4.03
N TYR A 453 20.51 -33.18 3.57
CA TYR A 453 20.72 -33.51 2.15
C TYR A 453 19.63 -34.45 1.62
N LEU A 454 19.35 -35.55 2.35
CA LEU A 454 18.32 -36.52 1.98
C LEU A 454 16.91 -35.90 1.91
N LYS A 455 16.60 -34.95 2.80
CA LYS A 455 15.29 -34.26 2.85
C LYS A 455 15.12 -33.14 1.81
N TYR A 456 16.21 -32.63 1.25
CA TYR A 456 16.18 -31.57 0.24
C TYR A 456 15.62 -32.07 -1.10
N ASN A 457 15.87 -33.36 -1.42
CA ASN A 457 15.34 -34.15 -2.54
C ASN A 457 15.58 -33.58 -3.95
N ASN A 458 16.00 -34.47 -4.87
CA ASN A 458 16.45 -34.25 -6.25
C ASN A 458 17.93 -33.81 -6.42
N SER A 459 18.77 -34.74 -6.92
CA SER A 459 20.22 -34.54 -7.15
C SER A 459 20.53 -33.33 -8.04
N ASP A 460 19.68 -33.05 -9.04
CA ASP A 460 19.90 -31.96 -10.00
C ASP A 460 19.60 -30.58 -9.37
N LYS A 461 18.61 -30.53 -8.47
CA LYS A 461 18.30 -29.31 -7.71
C LYS A 461 19.41 -29.02 -6.70
N CYS A 462 19.97 -30.05 -6.06
CA CYS A 462 21.10 -29.90 -5.13
C CYS A 462 22.34 -29.32 -5.83
N GLU A 463 22.69 -29.83 -7.01
CA GLU A 463 23.86 -29.34 -7.74
C GLU A 463 23.71 -27.88 -8.17
N ARG A 464 22.54 -27.52 -8.70
CA ARG A 464 22.25 -26.13 -9.06
C ARG A 464 22.35 -25.22 -7.83
N GLU A 465 21.75 -25.64 -6.73
CA GLU A 465 21.74 -24.84 -5.52
C GLU A 465 23.12 -24.71 -4.87
N PHE A 466 23.96 -25.74 -4.97
CA PHE A 466 25.36 -25.66 -4.61
C PHE A 466 26.12 -24.64 -5.46
N ARG A 467 25.93 -24.65 -6.80
CA ARG A 467 26.56 -23.65 -7.68
C ARG A 467 26.11 -22.23 -7.32
N ASP A 468 24.83 -22.04 -7.02
CA ASP A 468 24.31 -20.74 -6.63
C ASP A 468 24.81 -20.33 -5.23
N TYR A 469 24.92 -21.26 -4.29
CA TYR A 469 25.56 -21.02 -2.99
C TYR A 469 27.02 -20.60 -3.11
N ILE A 470 27.81 -21.27 -3.95
CA ILE A 470 29.21 -20.89 -4.20
C ILE A 470 29.28 -19.50 -4.81
N LYS A 471 28.45 -19.18 -5.81
CA LYS A 471 28.38 -17.82 -6.38
C LYS A 471 28.03 -16.78 -5.33
N ASP A 472 27.05 -17.04 -4.48
CA ASP A 472 26.62 -16.14 -3.40
C ASP A 472 27.77 -15.92 -2.40
N LYS A 473 28.48 -16.98 -2.00
CA LYS A 473 29.64 -16.91 -1.10
C LYS A 473 30.81 -16.16 -1.73
N THR A 474 31.12 -16.42 -3.00
CA THR A 474 32.14 -15.68 -3.74
C THR A 474 31.78 -14.20 -3.82
N LEU A 475 30.52 -13.86 -4.12
CA LEU A 475 30.07 -12.46 -4.17
C LEU A 475 30.15 -11.79 -2.80
N ALA A 476 29.76 -12.48 -1.72
CA ALA A 476 29.89 -11.98 -0.36
C ALA A 476 31.36 -11.73 0.02
N ALA A 477 32.27 -12.65 -0.33
CA ALA A 477 33.71 -12.48 -0.11
C ALA A 477 34.29 -11.29 -0.90
N LYS A 478 33.91 -11.14 -2.18
CA LYS A 478 34.29 -9.99 -3.02
C LYS A 478 33.80 -8.66 -2.41
N THR A 479 32.60 -8.65 -1.86
CA THR A 479 32.02 -7.46 -1.20
C THR A 479 32.74 -7.14 0.10
N ALA A 480 33.01 -8.15 0.92
CA ALA A 480 33.76 -8.00 2.17
C ALA A 480 35.20 -7.48 1.93
N LEU A 481 35.86 -7.93 0.85
CA LEU A 481 37.16 -7.40 0.44
C LEU A 481 37.06 -5.93 0.02
N ARG A 482 36.03 -5.53 -0.72
CA ARG A 482 35.82 -4.11 -1.07
C ARG A 482 35.56 -3.24 0.16
N GLU A 483 34.79 -3.73 1.13
CA GLU A 483 34.58 -3.04 2.41
C GLU A 483 35.89 -2.90 3.18
N LEU A 484 36.73 -3.94 3.22
CA LEU A 484 38.06 -3.86 3.81
C LEU A 484 38.92 -2.78 3.13
N LEU A 485 38.93 -2.73 1.79
CA LEU A 485 39.65 -1.71 1.04
C LEU A 485 39.14 -0.28 1.28
N LEU A 486 37.85 -0.11 1.56
CA LEU A 486 37.25 1.16 1.98
C LEU A 486 37.67 1.57 3.40
N GLU A 487 37.79 0.61 4.32
CA GLU A 487 38.23 0.84 5.69
C GLU A 487 39.74 1.15 5.80
N CYS A 488 40.54 0.68 4.82
CA CYS A 488 41.97 0.88 4.76
C CYS A 488 42.36 2.33 4.45
N LYS A 489 42.56 3.14 5.50
CA LYS A 489 42.99 4.55 5.43
C LYS A 489 44.32 4.80 4.72
N LEU A 490 45.16 3.77 4.57
CA LEU A 490 46.45 3.85 3.87
C LEU A 490 46.28 3.89 2.34
N ILE A 491 45.12 3.47 1.83
CA ILE A 491 44.80 3.48 0.41
C ILE A 491 44.16 4.82 0.06
N THR A 492 44.77 5.57 -0.86
CA THR A 492 44.35 6.91 -1.27
C THR A 492 44.18 7.01 -2.79
N HIS A 493 43.63 8.12 -3.28
CA HIS A 493 43.51 8.40 -4.72
C HIS A 493 44.85 8.40 -5.48
N LYS A 494 45.98 8.56 -4.77
CA LYS A 494 47.34 8.50 -5.34
C LYS A 494 47.92 7.09 -5.34
N SER A 495 47.34 6.16 -4.57
CA SER A 495 47.87 4.80 -4.45
C SER A 495 47.90 4.06 -5.81
N SER A 496 46.97 4.35 -6.72
CA SER A 496 47.01 3.80 -8.09
C SER A 496 48.22 4.29 -8.90
N GLU A 497 48.56 5.57 -8.78
CA GLU A 497 49.71 6.16 -9.47
C GLU A 497 51.02 5.63 -8.89
N ILE A 498 51.09 5.50 -7.56
CA ILE A 498 52.23 4.91 -6.85
C ILE A 498 52.42 3.43 -7.21
N VAL A 499 51.34 2.66 -7.40
CA VAL A 499 51.44 1.26 -7.88
C VAL A 499 51.97 1.19 -9.31
N ASN A 500 51.62 2.15 -10.19
CA ASN A 500 52.13 2.21 -11.55
C ASN A 500 53.61 2.62 -11.60
N GLU A 501 54.06 3.49 -10.70
CA GLU A 501 55.45 3.93 -10.59
C GLU A 501 56.34 2.92 -9.84
N ASN A 502 55.79 2.23 -8.84
CA ASN A 502 56.50 1.28 -8.00
C ASN A 502 55.71 -0.04 -7.85
N PRO A 503 56.10 -1.10 -8.59
CA PRO A 503 55.46 -2.41 -8.51
C PRO A 503 55.46 -3.03 -7.09
N ASN A 504 56.41 -2.63 -6.22
CA ASN A 504 56.47 -3.14 -4.85
C ASN A 504 55.36 -2.56 -3.96
N HIS A 505 54.78 -1.41 -4.30
CA HIS A 505 53.72 -0.80 -3.49
C HIS A 505 52.44 -1.65 -3.43
N LEU A 506 52.14 -2.38 -4.52
CA LEU A 506 51.04 -3.34 -4.52
C LEU A 506 51.29 -4.47 -3.52
N LYS A 507 52.55 -4.91 -3.39
CA LYS A 507 52.95 -5.93 -2.42
C LYS A 507 52.83 -5.42 -0.98
N ASP A 508 53.21 -4.17 -0.72
CA ASP A 508 53.02 -3.54 0.59
C ASP A 508 51.53 -3.47 0.98
N ILE A 509 50.66 -3.12 0.04
CA ILE A 509 49.20 -3.11 0.25
C ILE A 509 48.71 -4.52 0.57
N GLN A 510 49.14 -5.53 -0.18
CA GLN A 510 48.79 -6.93 0.11
C GLN A 510 49.29 -7.38 1.48
N ASP A 511 50.50 -6.98 1.87
CA ASP A 511 51.10 -7.30 3.17
C ASP A 511 50.37 -6.65 4.35
N ILE A 512 49.73 -5.51 4.15
CA ILE A 512 48.85 -4.89 5.14
C ILE A 512 47.54 -5.67 5.26
N LEU A 513 46.98 -6.13 4.14
CA LEU A 513 45.69 -6.81 4.09
C LEU A 513 45.74 -8.28 4.49
N LYS A 514 46.91 -8.94 4.41
CA LYS A 514 47.07 -10.40 4.62
C LYS A 514 46.62 -10.92 5.99
N ASN A 515 46.58 -10.06 7.00
CA ASN A 515 46.16 -10.45 8.35
C ASN A 515 44.64 -10.40 8.53
N ASP A 516 43.90 -9.82 7.58
CA ASP A 516 42.45 -9.70 7.66
C ASP A 516 41.75 -10.99 7.18
N LYS A 517 40.76 -11.44 7.94
CA LYS A 517 39.98 -12.65 7.61
C LYS A 517 39.27 -12.52 6.27
N ARG A 518 38.80 -11.33 5.89
CA ARG A 518 38.10 -11.07 4.62
C ARG A 518 39.04 -11.21 3.41
N TYR A 519 40.32 -10.88 3.61
CA TYR A 519 41.36 -11.08 2.60
C TYR A 519 41.69 -12.57 2.43
N LEU A 520 41.83 -13.30 3.55
CA LEU A 520 42.16 -14.73 3.55
C LEU A 520 41.06 -15.63 2.96
N ILE A 521 39.80 -15.22 2.98
CA ILE A 521 38.70 -15.99 2.35
C ILE A 521 38.91 -16.12 0.83
N LEU A 522 39.57 -15.15 0.19
CA LEU A 522 39.88 -15.17 -1.25
C LEU A 522 41.31 -15.65 -1.53
N ASP A 523 41.94 -16.38 -0.61
CA ASP A 523 43.35 -16.81 -0.76
C ASP A 523 43.55 -17.71 -1.99
N HIS A 524 42.67 -18.69 -2.14
CA HIS A 524 42.60 -19.63 -3.26
C HIS A 524 42.14 -19.01 -4.59
N MET A 525 41.83 -17.71 -4.62
CA MET A 525 41.47 -16.93 -5.82
C MET A 525 42.35 -15.68 -5.94
N GLU A 526 43.67 -15.87 -5.90
CA GLU A 526 44.65 -14.77 -5.90
C GLU A 526 44.51 -13.80 -7.08
N GLU A 527 44.32 -14.30 -8.30
CA GLU A 527 44.16 -13.44 -9.49
C GLU A 527 42.92 -12.54 -9.40
N GLU A 528 41.79 -13.08 -8.91
CA GLU A 528 40.58 -12.28 -8.71
C GLU A 528 40.76 -11.26 -7.58
N ARG A 529 41.44 -11.65 -6.50
CA ARG A 529 41.78 -10.77 -5.37
C ARG A 529 42.62 -9.57 -5.84
N ILE A 530 43.68 -9.82 -6.60
CA ILE A 530 44.53 -8.78 -7.19
C ILE A 530 43.71 -7.88 -8.12
N THR A 531 42.88 -8.48 -8.98
CA THR A 531 42.01 -7.73 -9.90
C THR A 531 41.04 -6.80 -9.14
N ILE A 532 40.46 -7.24 -8.02
CA ILE A 532 39.58 -6.41 -7.19
C ILE A 532 40.35 -5.23 -6.58
N ILE A 533 41.56 -5.47 -6.08
CA ILE A 533 42.41 -4.43 -5.50
C ILE A 533 42.78 -3.39 -6.57
N VAL A 534 43.27 -3.83 -7.73
CA VAL A 534 43.65 -2.93 -8.83
C VAL A 534 42.46 -2.10 -9.32
N ASN A 535 41.31 -2.74 -9.56
CA ASN A 535 40.09 -2.02 -9.97
C ASN A 535 39.66 -0.97 -8.93
N TYR A 536 39.77 -1.30 -7.64
CA TYR A 536 39.45 -0.35 -6.58
C TYR A 536 40.41 0.86 -6.56
N LEU A 537 41.71 0.61 -6.76
CA LEU A 537 42.71 1.69 -6.89
C LEU A 537 42.41 2.59 -8.09
N GLU A 538 42.07 2.02 -9.24
CA GLU A 538 41.68 2.78 -10.42
C GLU A 538 40.40 3.61 -10.19
N GLU A 539 39.39 3.04 -9.52
CA GLU A 539 38.16 3.75 -9.15
C GLU A 539 38.45 4.94 -8.23
N LEU A 540 39.32 4.75 -7.22
CA LEU A 540 39.75 5.84 -6.34
C LEU A 540 40.51 6.93 -7.09
N HIS A 541 41.39 6.54 -8.02
CA HIS A 541 42.13 7.47 -8.85
C HIS A 541 41.19 8.30 -9.75
N LYS A 542 40.19 7.65 -10.39
CA LYS A 542 39.15 8.32 -11.19
C LYS A 542 38.29 9.27 -10.36
N ARG A 543 37.98 8.92 -9.11
CA ARG A 543 37.20 9.77 -8.19
C ARG A 543 37.99 11.01 -7.73
N GLY A 544 39.32 10.92 -7.68
CA GLY A 544 40.19 12.02 -7.26
C GLY A 544 40.16 12.25 -5.74
N PRO A 545 40.80 13.33 -5.25
CA PRO A 545 40.84 13.63 -3.83
C PRO A 545 39.43 13.86 -3.25
N PRO A 546 39.16 13.42 -2.01
CA PRO A 546 37.88 13.69 -1.36
C PRO A 546 37.66 15.22 -1.30
N PRO A 547 36.46 15.73 -1.63
CA PRO A 547 36.20 17.15 -1.65
C PRO A 547 36.41 17.75 -0.25
N PRO A 548 36.94 18.99 -0.15
CA PRO A 548 37.15 19.65 1.13
C PRO A 548 35.80 19.80 1.86
N PRO A 549 35.77 19.76 3.20
CA PRO A 549 34.53 19.79 4.00
C PRO A 549 33.68 21.06 3.80
N THR A 550 34.22 22.08 3.14
CA THR A 550 33.58 23.35 2.80
C THR A 550 32.94 23.39 1.40
N ALA A 551 33.17 22.40 0.54
CA ALA A 551 32.58 22.36 -0.80
C ALA A 551 31.25 21.57 -0.77
N SER A 552 30.12 22.29 -0.74
CA SER A 552 28.82 21.72 -1.08
C SER A 552 28.86 21.13 -2.50
N GLU A 553 28.51 19.85 -2.63
CA GLU A 553 28.50 19.07 -3.88
C GLU A 553 27.94 19.87 -5.06
N SER A 554 28.81 20.29 -5.98
CA SER A 554 28.38 20.61 -7.34
C SER A 554 28.39 19.30 -8.13
N THR A 555 27.23 18.97 -8.66
CA THR A 555 26.97 17.89 -9.61
C THR A 555 28.06 17.82 -10.68
N ARG A 556 28.99 16.87 -10.58
CA ARG A 556 29.86 16.53 -11.70
C ARG A 556 29.04 15.77 -12.72
N ARG A 557 28.88 16.40 -13.89
CA ARG A 557 28.42 15.82 -15.15
C ARG A 557 29.14 14.49 -15.40
N ASN A 558 28.37 13.41 -15.46
CA ASN A 558 28.79 12.23 -16.22
C ASN A 558 28.84 12.64 -17.69
N LYS A 559 30.02 12.48 -18.29
CA LYS A 559 30.19 12.34 -19.74
C LYS A 559 30.50 10.88 -20.03
#